data_AF-A0A392U5F6-F1
#
_entry.id   AF-A0A392U5F6-F1
#
_cell.length_a   1.000
_cell.length_b   1.000
_cell.length_c   1.000
_cell.angle_alpha   90.00
_cell.angle_beta   90.00
_cell.angle_gamma   90.00
#
_symmetry.space_group_name_H-M   'P 1'
#
loop_
_entity.id
_entity.type
_entity.pdbx_description
1 polymer ?
#
loop_
_entity_poly.entity_id
_entity_poly.type
_entity_poly.pdbx_seq_one_letter_code
_entity_poly.pdbx_strand_id
1 'polypeptide(L)' 'MCCREVTRYLKAQEDVFAMSASLRVEEKTEVDAFPVVREFVDVFPDDILDLPPER' A
#
# COMPACT_ATOMS: atom_id res chain seq x y z
N MET A 1 -10.81 23.43 -10.24
CA MET A 1 -10.20 22.49 -11.21
C MET A 1 -11.28 22.06 -12.21
N CYS A 2 -10.98 22.06 -13.51
CA CYS A 2 -11.97 21.67 -14.53
C CYS A 2 -12.01 20.14 -14.69
N CYS A 3 -13.20 19.55 -14.87
CA CYS A 3 -13.37 18.09 -15.02
C CYS A 3 -12.49 17.51 -16.15
N ARG A 4 -12.25 18.28 -17.22
CA ARG A 4 -11.38 17.87 -18.34
C ARG A 4 -9.92 17.69 -17.94
N GLU A 5 -9.44 18.50 -17.00
CA GLU A 5 -8.06 18.42 -16.51
C GLU A 5 -7.88 17.18 -15.62
N VAL A 6 -8.87 16.89 -14.79
CA VAL A 6 -8.93 15.68 -13.96
C VAL A 6 -8.91 14.42 -14.85
N THR A 7 -9.72 14.37 -15.90
CA THR A 7 -9.72 13.22 -16.83
C THR A 7 -8.39 13.04 -17.55
N ARG A 8 -7.73 14.13 -17.95
CA ARG A 8 -6.41 14.07 -18.60
C ARG A 8 -5.35 13.56 -17.62
N TYR A 9 -5.38 14.02 -16.38
CA TYR A 9 -4.45 13.58 -15.34
C TYR A 9 -4.63 12.09 -15.03
N LEU A 10 -5.88 11.62 -14.88
CA LEU A 10 -6.17 10.22 -14.61
C LEU A 10 -5.69 9.29 -15.74
N LYS A 11 -5.86 9.69 -17.00
CA LYS A 11 -5.33 8.93 -18.15
C LYS A 11 -3.81 8.91 -18.20
N ALA A 12 -3.14 9.99 -17.80
CA ALA A 12 -1.67 10.05 -17.79
C ALA A 12 -1.03 9.21 -16.68
N GLN A 13 -1.79 8.82 -15.65
CA GLN A 13 -1.33 8.09 -14.47
C GLN A 13 -1.85 6.65 -14.43
N GLU A 14 -2.47 6.16 -15.51
CA GLU A 14 -3.08 4.83 -15.57
C GLU A 14 -2.08 3.70 -15.28
N ASP A 15 -0.85 3.81 -15.81
CA ASP A 15 0.22 2.84 -15.57
C ASP A 15 0.66 2.79 -14.11
N VAL A 16 0.73 3.94 -13.44
CA VAL A 16 1.09 4.04 -12.01
C VAL A 16 0.00 3.39 -11.16
N PHE A 17 -1.26 3.59 -11.53
CA PHE A 17 -2.40 2.92 -10.89
C PHE A 17 -2.38 1.40 -11.11
N ALA A 18 -2.02 0.93 -12.32
CA ALA A 18 -1.91 -0.49 -12.61
C ALA A 18 -0.73 -1.16 -11.87
N MET A 19 0.42 -0.47 -11.77
CA MET A 19 1.57 -0.92 -10.99
C MET A 19 1.22 -1.04 -9.50
N SER A 20 0.58 -0.01 -8.93
CA SER A 20 0.17 -0.03 -7.52
C SER A 20 -0.90 -1.09 -7.21
N ALA A 21 -1.86 -1.30 -8.12
CA ALA A 21 -2.86 -2.36 -7.98
C ALA A 21 -2.23 -3.77 -8.06
N SER A 22 -1.21 -3.95 -8.92
CA SER A 22 -0.44 -5.20 -8.99
C SER A 22 0.37 -5.44 -7.72
N LEU A 23 0.96 -4.38 -7.15
CA LEU A 23 1.74 -4.47 -5.91
C LEU A 23 0.87 -4.88 -4.70
N ARG A 24 -0.38 -4.42 -4.64
CA ARG A 24 -1.35 -4.81 -3.60
C ARG A 24 -1.77 -6.28 -3.64
N VAL A 25 -1.67 -6.94 -4.80
CA VAL A 25 -1.94 -8.38 -4.91
C VAL A 25 -0.78 -9.19 -4.33
N GLU A 26 0.44 -8.66 -4.40
CA GLU A 26 1.64 -9.24 -3.80
C GLU A 26 1.79 -8.88 -2.31
N GLU A 27 1.11 -7.85 -1.81
CA GLU A 27 1.11 -7.44 -0.40
C GLU A 27 0.38 -8.42 0.53
N LYS A 28 -0.40 -9.36 -0.01
CA LYS A 28 -0.87 -10.54 0.74
C LYS A 28 0.20 -11.62 0.89
N THR A 29 1.44 -11.38 0.47
CA THR A 29 2.55 -12.24 0.87
C THR A 29 2.71 -12.06 2.37
N GLU A 30 2.40 -13.11 3.12
CA GLU A 30 2.54 -13.20 4.58
C GLU A 30 3.79 -12.44 5.01
N VAL A 31 3.62 -11.26 5.61
CA VAL A 31 4.72 -10.44 6.13
C VAL A 31 5.53 -11.27 7.15
N ASP A 32 4.89 -12.27 7.77
CA ASP A 32 5.44 -13.35 8.59
C ASP A 32 6.47 -14.26 7.89
N ALA A 33 6.60 -14.21 6.57
CA ALA A 33 7.63 -14.93 5.83
C ALA A 33 8.99 -14.21 5.88
N PHE A 34 9.01 -12.92 6.22
CA PHE A 34 10.26 -12.18 6.37
C PHE A 34 10.95 -12.56 7.69
N PRO A 35 12.25 -12.95 7.66
CA PRO A 35 13.00 -13.33 8.86
C PRO A 35 12.98 -12.25 9.95
N VAL A 36 13.04 -10.97 9.55
CA VAL A 36 12.96 -9.83 10.46
C VAL A 36 11.61 -9.73 11.17
N VAL A 37 10.52 -10.15 10.54
CA VAL A 37 9.19 -10.13 11.17
C VAL A 37 9.07 -11.30 12.14
N ARG A 38 9.61 -12.47 11.80
CA ARG A 38 9.68 -13.64 12.68
C ARG A 38 10.57 -13.46 13.91
N GLU A 39 11.65 -12.71 13.78
CA GLU A 39 12.57 -12.42 14.88
C GLU A 39 12.01 -11.36 15.84
N PHE A 40 11.06 -10.53 15.37
CA PHE A 40 10.50 -9.40 16.10
C PHE A 40 8.95 -9.39 16.10
N VAL A 41 8.33 -10.56 16.28
CA VAL A 41 6.85 -10.70 16.31
C VAL A 41 6.19 -9.85 17.40
N ASP A 42 6.92 -9.54 18.47
CA ASP A 42 6.50 -8.65 19.55
C ASP A 42 6.49 -7.15 19.17
N VAL A 43 7.23 -6.78 18.13
CA VAL A 43 7.31 -5.40 17.60
C VAL A 43 6.31 -5.18 16.47
N PHE A 44 5.95 -6.24 15.75
CA PHE A 44 4.97 -6.22 14.67
C PHE A 44 3.69 -6.97 15.10
N PRO A 45 2.79 -6.32 15.87
CA PRO A 45 1.51 -6.91 16.17
C PRO A 45 0.73 -7.18 14.88
N ASP A 46 -0.05 -8.27 14.84
CA ASP A 46 -0.95 -8.62 13.73
C ASP A 46 -1.87 -7.44 13.31
N ASP A 47 -2.11 -6.53 14.27
CA ASP A 47 -2.79 -5.26 14.11
C ASP A 47 -1.80 -4.13 13.78
N ILE A 48 -1.13 -4.20 12.61
CA ILE A 48 -0.62 -2.99 11.95
C ILE A 48 -1.85 -2.24 11.42
N LEU A 49 -2.60 -1.64 12.35
CA LEU A 49 -3.59 -0.64 11.99
C LEU A 49 -2.77 0.50 11.40
N ASP A 50 -2.93 0.71 10.10
CA ASP A 50 -2.36 1.80 9.28
C ASP A 50 -2.88 3.20 9.72
N LEU A 51 -3.11 3.36 11.02
CA LEU A 51 -3.64 4.55 11.64
C LEU A 51 -2.46 5.42 12.06
N PRO A 52 -2.33 6.63 11.48
CA PRO A 52 -1.36 7.58 11.99
C PRO A 52 -1.66 7.88 13.47
N PRO A 53 -0.62 8.16 14.29
CA PRO A 53 -0.81 8.48 15.70
C PRO A 53 -1.77 9.66 15.85
N GLU A 54 -2.69 9.57 16.81
CA GLU A 54 -3.55 10.70 17.16
C GLU A 54 -2.67 11.91 17.51
N ARG A 55 -2.92 13.02 16.82
CA ARG A 55 -2.18 14.27 17.00
C ARG A 55 -2.61 15.01 18.25
#